data_AF-A0A6J6N2W9-F1
#
_entry.id   AF-A0A6J6N2W9-F1
#
_cell.length_a   1.000
_cell.length_b   1.000
_cell.length_c   1.000
_cell.angle_alpha   90.00
_cell.angle_beta   90.00
_cell.angle_gamma   90.00
#
_symmetry.space_group_name_H-M   'P 1'
#
loop_
_entity.id
_entity.type
_entity.pdbx_description
1 polymer ?
#
loop_
_entity_poly.entity_id
_entity_poly.type
_entity_poly.pdbx_seq_one_letter_code
_entity_poly.pdbx_strand_id
1 'polypeptide(L)'
;MQHEVAAKKEEIVKQAEALATSKEWLPTAHKFKELMDAWKASGRGKQNVDAKLWGRFKAAQDQFFAAKNSDLDKRQVTMAANLAKREELIVKIEEILPITDLQSAKKNFRALMEQWQKIGMTERSKKAALDTRLSRVEDEIHTLTEEQNRRTDPTAIARANDVVQGLVDAIAGYEAQAAKAEAAGNTSKAKTAREAAEARKVWLAEAQKGLADFKSN
;
A
#
# COMPACT_ATOMS: atom_id res chain seq x y z
N MET A 1 -12.49 -61.94 21.02
CA MET A 1 -12.35 -60.82 21.99
C MET A 1 -10.95 -60.22 22.06
N GLN A 2 -9.95 -60.78 22.76
CA GLN A 2 -8.62 -60.12 22.90
C GLN A 2 -7.83 -60.01 21.58
N HIS A 3 -7.96 -60.99 20.67
CA HIS A 3 -7.33 -60.97 19.35
C HIS A 3 -7.90 -59.86 18.44
N GLU A 4 -9.21 -59.60 18.51
CA GLU A 4 -9.88 -58.55 17.74
C GLU A 4 -9.51 -57.15 18.24
N VAL A 5 -9.31 -56.98 19.55
CA VAL A 5 -8.81 -55.72 20.14
C VAL A 5 -7.40 -55.42 19.64
N ALA A 6 -6.52 -56.42 19.64
CA ALA A 6 -5.15 -56.25 19.13
C ALA A 6 -5.11 -55.91 17.63
N ALA A 7 -5.96 -56.55 16.81
CA ALA A 7 -6.06 -56.26 15.38
C ALA A 7 -6.56 -54.83 15.11
N LYS A 8 -7.57 -54.37 15.85
CA LYS A 8 -8.07 -52.98 15.75
C LYS A 8 -6.99 -51.95 16.13
N LYS A 9 -6.23 -52.23 17.21
CA LYS A 9 -5.13 -51.38 17.64
C LYS A 9 -3.96 -51.37 16.67
N GLU A 10 -3.63 -52.51 16.05
CA GLU A 10 -2.62 -52.59 15.00
C GLU A 10 -3.00 -51.72 13.78
N GLU A 11 -4.27 -51.75 13.37
CA GLU A 11 -4.76 -50.92 12.26
C GLU A 11 -4.66 -49.42 12.58
N ILE A 12 -5.04 -49.02 13.80
CA ILE A 12 -4.90 -47.64 14.27
C ILE A 12 -3.42 -47.20 14.24
N VAL A 13 -2.51 -48.07 14.67
CA VAL A 13 -1.07 -47.79 14.65
C VAL A 13 -0.56 -47.64 13.22
N LYS A 14 -0.96 -48.52 12.29
CA LYS A 14 -0.57 -48.40 10.87
C LYS A 14 -1.04 -47.10 10.24
N GLN A 15 -2.26 -46.68 10.53
CA GLN A 15 -2.78 -45.39 10.06
C GLN A 15 -2.01 -44.22 10.67
N ALA A 16 -1.65 -44.29 11.95
CA ALA A 16 -0.81 -43.28 12.60
C ALA A 16 0.59 -43.20 11.97
N GLU A 17 1.23 -44.35 11.71
CA GLU A 17 2.56 -44.43 11.07
C GLU A 17 2.54 -43.85 9.66
N ALA A 18 1.49 -44.11 8.87
CA ALA A 18 1.32 -43.54 7.54
C ALA A 18 1.18 -42.00 7.55
N LEU A 19 0.70 -41.43 8.65
CA LEU A 19 0.50 -39.99 8.83
C LEU A 19 1.72 -39.27 9.44
N ALA A 20 2.70 -40.01 9.96
CA ALA A 20 3.82 -39.46 10.73
C ALA A 20 4.66 -38.42 9.95
N THR A 21 4.71 -38.53 8.62
CA THR A 21 5.46 -37.64 7.73
C THR A 21 4.58 -36.70 6.91
N SER A 22 3.26 -36.70 7.14
CA SER A 22 2.34 -35.80 6.44
C SER A 22 2.65 -34.34 6.73
N LYS A 23 2.54 -33.48 5.71
CA LYS A 23 2.66 -32.02 5.83
C LYS A 23 1.30 -31.31 5.83
N GLU A 24 0.20 -32.06 5.75
CA GLU A 24 -1.14 -31.51 5.88
C GLU A 24 -1.49 -31.31 7.36
N TRP A 25 -0.90 -30.27 7.96
CA TRP A 25 -0.83 -30.09 9.41
C TRP A 25 -2.18 -30.12 10.13
N LEU A 26 -3.19 -29.41 9.60
CA LEU A 26 -4.53 -29.33 10.19
C LEU A 26 -5.29 -30.66 10.08
N PRO A 27 -5.57 -31.20 8.88
CA PRO A 27 -6.34 -32.44 8.75
C PRO A 27 -5.63 -33.63 9.40
N THR A 28 -4.30 -33.69 9.34
CA THR A 28 -3.54 -34.78 9.99
C THR A 28 -3.59 -34.68 11.52
N ALA A 29 -3.52 -33.48 12.10
CA ALA A 29 -3.69 -33.31 13.55
C ALA A 29 -5.09 -33.73 14.01
N HIS A 30 -6.13 -33.40 13.24
CA HIS A 30 -7.49 -33.91 13.48
C HIS A 30 -7.54 -35.43 13.39
N LYS A 31 -6.88 -36.02 12.39
CA LYS A 31 -6.84 -37.48 12.21
C LYS A 31 -6.13 -38.20 13.35
N PHE A 32 -5.01 -37.67 13.85
CA PHE A 32 -4.36 -38.22 15.06
C PHE A 32 -5.27 -38.17 16.30
N LYS A 33 -6.15 -37.15 16.42
CA LYS A 33 -7.15 -37.10 17.50
C LYS A 33 -8.19 -38.21 17.34
N GLU A 34 -8.73 -38.40 16.13
CA GLU A 34 -9.67 -39.50 15.85
C GLU A 34 -9.06 -40.87 16.15
N LEU A 35 -7.81 -41.08 15.72
CA LEU A 35 -7.09 -42.34 15.97
C LEU A 35 -6.86 -42.58 17.46
N MET A 36 -6.57 -41.52 18.23
CA MET A 36 -6.46 -41.59 19.68
C MET A 36 -7.80 -41.97 20.35
N ASP A 37 -8.90 -41.40 19.87
CA ASP A 37 -10.23 -41.70 20.40
C ASP A 37 -10.66 -43.14 20.04
N ALA A 38 -10.37 -43.59 18.82
CA ALA A 38 -10.55 -44.97 18.39
C ALA A 38 -9.70 -45.96 19.20
N TRP A 39 -8.46 -45.58 19.54
CA TRP A 39 -7.57 -46.38 20.40
C TRP A 39 -8.18 -46.59 21.79
N LYS A 40 -8.68 -45.52 22.41
CA LYS A 40 -9.37 -45.57 23.71
C LYS A 40 -10.64 -46.41 23.66
N ALA A 41 -11.41 -46.31 22.57
CA ALA A 41 -12.65 -47.05 22.37
C ALA A 41 -12.44 -48.56 22.09
N SER A 42 -11.25 -48.96 21.66
CA SER A 42 -10.95 -50.36 21.28
C SER A 42 -10.91 -51.34 22.45
N GLY A 43 -10.91 -50.86 23.71
CA GLY A 43 -10.85 -51.71 24.91
C GLY A 43 -9.44 -52.18 25.29
N ARG A 44 -9.33 -52.99 26.35
CA ARG A 44 -8.03 -53.48 26.88
C ARG A 44 -7.67 -54.83 26.26
N GLY A 45 -6.46 -54.90 25.67
CA GLY A 45 -5.87 -56.12 25.14
C GLY A 45 -4.87 -56.75 26.11
N LYS A 46 -3.97 -57.59 25.59
CA LYS A 46 -2.85 -58.13 26.38
C LYS A 46 -1.83 -57.01 26.65
N GLN A 47 -1.45 -56.82 27.90
CA GLN A 47 -0.61 -55.69 28.35
C GLN A 47 0.67 -55.50 27.52
N ASN A 48 1.43 -56.57 27.26
CA ASN A 48 2.69 -56.47 26.50
C ASN A 48 2.46 -56.06 25.03
N VAL A 49 1.36 -56.52 24.42
CA VAL A 49 1.00 -56.19 23.04
C VAL A 49 0.54 -54.74 22.97
N ASP A 50 -0.37 -54.35 23.86
CA ASP A 50 -0.88 -52.98 23.95
C ASP A 50 0.25 -51.97 24.20
N ALA A 51 1.22 -52.29 25.06
CA ALA A 51 2.37 -51.44 25.33
C ALA A 51 3.25 -51.23 24.07
N LYS A 52 3.52 -52.29 23.32
CA LYS A 52 4.30 -52.21 22.07
C LYS A 52 3.58 -51.38 21.01
N LEU A 53 2.29 -51.63 20.82
CA LEU A 53 1.46 -50.90 19.87
C LEU A 53 1.31 -49.43 20.26
N TRP A 54 1.13 -49.14 21.54
CA TRP A 54 1.08 -47.78 22.04
C TRP A 54 2.38 -47.03 21.82
N GLY A 55 3.53 -47.67 22.05
CA GLY A 55 4.85 -47.09 21.78
C GLY A 55 5.00 -46.68 20.31
N ARG A 56 4.56 -47.51 19.36
CA ARG A 56 4.55 -47.20 17.93
C ARG A 56 3.62 -46.03 17.59
N PHE A 57 2.40 -46.05 18.11
CA PHE A 57 1.44 -44.96 17.94
C PHE A 57 2.02 -43.63 18.43
N LYS A 58 2.60 -43.64 19.63
CA LYS A 58 3.23 -42.46 20.25
C LYS A 58 4.41 -41.96 19.43
N ALA A 59 5.28 -42.84 18.96
CA ALA A 59 6.41 -42.46 18.11
C ALA A 59 5.93 -41.76 16.82
N ALA A 60 4.91 -42.30 16.15
CA ALA A 60 4.33 -41.69 14.95
C ALA A 60 3.69 -40.32 15.24
N GLN A 61 2.95 -40.21 16.34
CA GLN A 61 2.36 -38.94 16.79
C GLN A 61 3.44 -37.90 17.11
N ASP A 62 4.46 -38.27 17.88
CA ASP A 62 5.52 -37.38 18.33
C ASP A 62 6.35 -36.88 17.13
N GLN A 63 6.65 -37.76 16.15
CA GLN A 63 7.30 -37.38 14.90
C GLN A 63 6.51 -36.31 14.13
N PHE A 64 5.21 -36.51 13.94
CA PHE A 64 4.36 -35.56 13.23
C PHE A 64 4.29 -34.20 13.96
N PHE A 65 4.03 -34.20 15.26
CA PHE A 65 3.89 -32.95 16.02
C PHE A 65 5.23 -32.22 16.20
N ALA A 66 6.36 -32.93 16.30
CA ALA A 66 7.68 -32.31 16.28
C ALA A 66 7.94 -31.60 14.94
N ALA A 67 7.62 -32.23 13.82
CA ALA A 67 7.77 -31.63 12.49
C ALA A 67 6.85 -30.40 12.31
N LYS A 68 5.58 -30.50 12.72
CA LYS A 68 4.62 -29.40 12.69
C LYS A 68 5.06 -28.21 13.55
N ASN A 69 5.53 -28.46 14.77
CA ASN A 69 6.01 -27.40 15.66
C ASN A 69 7.26 -26.73 15.10
N SER A 70 8.23 -27.51 14.60
CA SER A 70 9.42 -26.96 13.95
C SER A 70 9.07 -26.09 12.72
N ASP A 71 8.07 -26.47 11.92
CA ASP A 71 7.59 -25.66 10.80
C ASP A 71 6.93 -24.35 11.27
N LEU A 72 6.13 -24.40 12.34
CA LEU A 72 5.55 -23.21 12.95
C LEU A 72 6.61 -22.25 13.50
N ASP A 73 7.61 -22.77 14.22
CA ASP A 73 8.71 -21.98 14.78
C ASP A 73 9.51 -21.30 13.66
N LYS A 74 9.84 -22.03 12.59
CA LYS A 74 10.52 -21.45 11.41
C LYS A 74 9.72 -20.34 10.76
N ARG A 75 8.40 -20.51 10.63
CA ARG A 75 7.52 -19.47 10.09
C ARG A 75 7.49 -18.25 11.01
N GLN A 76 7.40 -18.44 12.32
CA GLN A 76 7.40 -17.34 13.28
C GLN A 76 8.71 -16.55 13.27
N VAL A 77 9.86 -17.24 13.28
CA VAL A 77 11.19 -16.61 13.15
C VAL A 77 11.28 -15.82 11.85
N THR A 78 10.81 -16.39 10.74
CA THR A 78 10.80 -15.71 9.44
C THR A 78 9.91 -14.48 9.43
N MET A 79 8.71 -14.57 10.03
CA MET A 79 7.77 -13.45 10.11
C MET A 79 8.28 -12.32 11.00
N ALA A 80 8.91 -12.65 12.14
CA ALA A 80 9.52 -11.67 13.04
C ALA A 80 10.70 -10.95 12.35
N ALA A 81 11.57 -11.70 11.67
CA ALA A 81 12.67 -11.12 10.89
C ALA A 81 12.17 -10.23 9.74
N ASN A 82 11.08 -10.62 9.07
CA ASN A 82 10.44 -9.80 8.04
C ASN A 82 9.82 -8.54 8.64
N LEU A 83 9.20 -8.64 9.83
CA LEU A 83 8.62 -7.49 10.52
C LEU A 83 9.69 -6.46 10.86
N ALA A 84 10.82 -6.88 11.46
CA ALA A 84 11.93 -5.99 11.77
C ALA A 84 12.45 -5.25 10.53
N LYS A 85 12.61 -5.94 9.39
CA LYS A 85 12.99 -5.31 8.12
C LYS A 85 11.96 -4.27 7.65
N ARG A 86 10.65 -4.51 7.84
CA ARG A 86 9.62 -3.51 7.52
C ARG A 86 9.68 -2.32 8.48
N GLU A 87 9.93 -2.56 9.77
CA GLU A 87 10.07 -1.51 10.77
C GLU A 87 11.29 -0.62 10.48
N GLU A 88 12.39 -1.18 9.97
CA GLU A 88 13.53 -0.39 9.50
C GLU A 88 13.21 0.40 8.23
N LEU A 89 12.55 -0.21 7.25
CA LEU A 89 12.22 0.48 5.99
C LEU A 89 11.21 1.60 6.19
N ILE A 90 10.21 1.43 7.06
CA ILE A 90 9.20 2.46 7.25
C ILE A 90 9.79 3.75 7.82
N VAL A 91 10.82 3.65 8.68
CA VAL A 91 11.54 4.82 9.19
C VAL A 91 12.23 5.56 8.03
N LYS A 92 12.92 4.84 7.14
CA LYS A 92 13.55 5.44 5.95
C LYS A 92 12.54 6.05 4.98
N ILE A 93 11.34 5.47 4.89
CA ILE A 93 10.25 6.00 4.06
C ILE A 93 9.74 7.30 4.68
N GLU A 94 9.57 7.37 6.00
CA GLU A 94 9.14 8.58 6.69
C GLU A 94 10.17 9.72 6.62
N GLU A 95 11.47 9.41 6.56
CA GLU A 95 12.56 10.38 6.35
C GLU A 95 12.50 11.10 5.00
N ILE A 96 11.66 10.65 4.06
CA ILE A 96 11.36 11.40 2.83
C ILE A 96 10.63 12.72 3.14
N LEU A 97 9.93 12.77 4.28
CA LEU A 97 9.24 13.97 4.73
C LEU A 97 10.17 14.83 5.61
N PRO A 98 10.11 16.17 5.49
CA PRO A 98 9.32 16.94 4.52
C PRO A 98 9.91 16.89 3.09
N ILE A 99 9.05 16.97 2.07
CA ILE A 99 9.47 16.91 0.67
C ILE A 99 9.92 18.29 0.19
N THR A 100 11.21 18.43 -0.09
CA THR A 100 11.79 19.65 -0.68
C THR A 100 12.11 19.50 -2.17
N ASP A 101 12.39 18.27 -2.62
CA ASP A 101 12.58 17.93 -4.03
C ASP A 101 11.68 16.73 -4.38
N LEU A 102 10.61 17.02 -5.11
CA LEU A 102 9.60 16.03 -5.48
C LEU A 102 10.16 14.91 -6.37
N GLN A 103 11.10 15.21 -7.27
CA GLN A 103 11.64 14.20 -8.18
C GLN A 103 12.52 13.21 -7.41
N SER A 104 13.40 13.73 -6.54
CA SER A 104 14.21 12.88 -5.65
C SER A 104 13.35 12.09 -4.67
N ALA A 105 12.32 12.70 -4.08
CA ALA A 105 11.38 12.01 -3.19
C ALA A 105 10.69 10.82 -3.87
N LYS A 106 10.16 11.01 -5.09
CA LYS A 106 9.54 9.93 -5.88
C LYS A 106 10.50 8.80 -6.21
N LYS A 107 11.74 9.14 -6.59
CA LYS A 107 12.78 8.14 -6.87
C LYS A 107 13.14 7.33 -5.63
N ASN A 108 13.35 7.99 -4.49
CA ASN A 108 13.69 7.36 -3.23
C ASN A 108 12.55 6.47 -2.71
N PHE A 109 11.31 6.99 -2.75
CA PHE A 109 10.11 6.23 -2.37
C PHE A 109 9.98 4.95 -3.19
N ARG A 110 10.13 5.04 -4.53
CA ARG A 110 10.07 3.86 -5.42
C ARG A 110 11.13 2.82 -5.06
N ALA A 111 12.36 3.23 -4.78
CA ALA A 111 13.45 2.31 -4.43
C ALA A 111 13.22 1.63 -3.07
N LEU A 112 12.68 2.34 -2.09
CA LEU A 112 12.31 1.77 -0.79
C LEU A 112 11.09 0.84 -0.91
N MET A 113 10.11 1.19 -1.75
CA MET A 113 8.95 0.34 -2.02
C MET A 113 9.31 -0.95 -2.73
N GLU A 114 10.31 -0.94 -3.62
CA GLU A 114 10.84 -2.17 -4.21
C GLU A 114 11.43 -3.11 -3.14
N GLN A 115 12.15 -2.55 -2.15
CA GLN A 115 12.66 -3.33 -1.02
C GLN A 115 11.52 -3.82 -0.12
N TRP A 116 10.50 -2.98 0.12
CA TRP A 116 9.32 -3.32 0.92
C TRP A 116 8.55 -4.53 0.35
N GLN A 117 8.34 -4.55 -0.97
CA GLN A 117 7.61 -5.62 -1.66
C GLN A 117 8.37 -6.96 -1.66
N LYS A 118 9.70 -6.93 -1.58
CA LYS A 118 10.54 -8.14 -1.47
C LYS A 118 10.46 -8.78 -0.09
N ILE A 119 9.96 -8.07 0.93
CA ILE A 119 9.78 -8.64 2.26
C ILE A 119 8.54 -9.53 2.28
N GLY A 120 8.75 -10.80 2.63
CA GLY A 120 7.71 -11.81 2.74
C GLY A 120 6.68 -11.51 3.83
N MET A 121 5.88 -12.53 4.17
CA MET A 121 4.78 -12.38 5.13
C MET A 121 5.28 -11.88 6.50
N THR A 122 4.50 -10.97 7.09
CA THR A 122 4.70 -10.40 8.43
C THR A 122 3.46 -10.63 9.30
N GLU A 123 3.58 -10.34 10.59
CA GLU A 123 2.47 -10.45 11.52
C GLU A 123 1.27 -9.57 11.09
N ARG A 124 0.11 -10.20 10.92
CA ARG A 124 -1.11 -9.52 10.43
C ARG A 124 -1.55 -8.36 11.33
N SER A 125 -1.35 -8.47 12.64
CA SER A 125 -1.70 -7.43 13.62
C SER A 125 -0.90 -6.14 13.45
N LYS A 126 0.33 -6.23 12.93
CA LYS A 126 1.24 -5.09 12.74
C LYS A 126 1.10 -4.44 11.37
N LYS A 127 0.54 -5.16 10.39
CA LYS A 127 0.39 -4.68 9.02
C LYS A 127 -0.36 -3.34 8.93
N ALA A 128 -1.49 -3.21 9.61
CA ALA A 128 -2.32 -2.00 9.52
C ALA A 128 -1.57 -0.73 9.96
N ALA A 129 -0.81 -0.79 11.05
CA ALA A 129 -0.06 0.35 11.55
C ALA A 129 1.06 0.78 10.57
N LEU A 130 1.73 -0.19 9.95
CA LEU A 130 2.75 0.06 8.93
C LEU A 130 2.14 0.66 7.66
N ASP A 131 0.97 0.16 7.22
CA ASP A 131 0.27 0.67 6.04
C ASP A 131 -0.17 2.13 6.24
N THR A 132 -0.67 2.50 7.44
CA THR A 132 -1.04 3.90 7.74
C THR A 132 0.15 4.85 7.68
N ARG A 133 1.32 4.42 8.18
CA ARG A 133 2.56 5.22 8.10
C ARG A 133 3.02 5.38 6.65
N LEU A 134 2.92 4.32 5.87
CA LEU A 134 3.28 4.30 4.47
C LEU A 134 2.38 5.24 3.65
N SER A 135 1.06 5.15 3.86
CA SER A 135 0.08 5.95 3.10
C SER A 135 0.28 7.43 3.30
N ARG A 136 0.68 7.89 4.50
CA ARG A 136 0.98 9.31 4.75
C ARG A 136 2.04 9.86 3.79
N VAL A 137 3.11 9.11 3.53
CA VAL A 137 4.18 9.56 2.64
C VAL A 137 3.72 9.50 1.18
N GLU A 138 2.97 8.46 0.82
CA GLU A 138 2.39 8.29 -0.50
C GLU A 138 1.40 9.44 -0.84
N ASP A 139 0.51 9.77 0.09
CA ASP A 139 -0.48 10.83 -0.04
C ASP A 139 0.18 12.20 -0.23
N GLU A 140 1.27 12.50 0.49
CA GLU A 140 2.02 13.75 0.34
C GLU A 140 2.71 13.83 -1.03
N ILE A 141 3.38 12.75 -1.47
CA ILE A 141 3.98 12.68 -2.80
C ILE A 141 2.92 12.87 -3.89
N HIS A 142 1.76 12.24 -3.72
CA HIS A 142 0.65 12.33 -4.65
C HIS A 142 0.12 13.76 -4.73
N THR A 143 -0.19 14.38 -3.58
CA THR A 143 -0.67 15.77 -3.49
C THR A 143 0.28 16.74 -4.17
N LEU A 144 1.58 16.67 -3.87
CA LEU A 144 2.58 17.55 -4.49
C LEU A 144 2.75 17.28 -5.98
N THR A 145 2.60 16.03 -6.41
CA THR A 145 2.62 15.69 -7.85
C THR A 145 1.42 16.28 -8.57
N GLU A 146 0.22 16.21 -8.00
CA GLU A 146 -0.98 16.82 -8.58
C GLU A 146 -0.86 18.33 -8.65
N GLU A 147 -0.33 18.97 -7.60
CA GLU A 147 -0.10 20.40 -7.59
C GLU A 147 0.92 20.84 -8.64
N GLN A 148 2.05 20.13 -8.75
CA GLN A 148 3.05 20.37 -9.80
C GLN A 148 2.41 20.22 -11.18
N ASN A 149 1.69 19.12 -11.43
CA ASN A 149 1.04 18.87 -12.71
C ASN A 149 0.03 19.98 -13.05
N ARG A 150 -0.74 20.47 -12.07
CA ARG A 150 -1.69 21.58 -12.25
C ARG A 150 -0.96 22.87 -12.65
N ARG A 151 0.18 23.16 -12.00
CA ARG A 151 0.99 24.35 -12.29
C ARG A 151 1.74 24.25 -13.62
N THR A 152 2.06 23.05 -14.08
CA THR A 152 2.78 22.84 -15.34
C THR A 152 1.88 22.42 -16.51
N ASP A 153 0.55 22.37 -16.34
CA ASP A 153 -0.38 21.96 -17.40
C ASP A 153 -0.28 22.92 -18.60
N PRO A 154 0.22 22.45 -19.76
CA PRO A 154 0.39 23.30 -20.94
C PRO A 154 -0.93 23.88 -21.44
N THR A 155 -2.04 23.15 -21.26
CA THR A 155 -3.36 23.59 -21.70
C THR A 155 -3.89 24.70 -20.79
N ALA A 156 -3.68 24.60 -19.48
CA ALA A 156 -4.03 25.65 -18.54
C ALA A 156 -3.20 26.92 -18.78
N ILE A 157 -1.88 26.76 -19.00
CA ILE A 157 -0.97 27.85 -19.33
C ILE A 157 -1.38 28.53 -20.65
N ALA A 158 -1.71 27.76 -21.69
CA ALA A 158 -2.16 28.30 -22.97
C ALA A 158 -3.43 29.16 -22.80
N ARG A 159 -4.45 28.62 -22.11
CA ARG A 159 -5.69 29.38 -21.84
C ARG A 159 -5.43 30.66 -21.04
N ALA A 160 -4.54 30.61 -20.04
CA ALA A 160 -4.17 31.79 -19.27
C ALA A 160 -3.47 32.85 -20.13
N ASN A 161 -2.58 32.44 -21.04
CA ASN A 161 -1.98 33.33 -22.03
C ASN A 161 -3.02 33.94 -22.97
N ASP A 162 -3.97 33.16 -23.48
CA ASP A 162 -5.04 33.63 -24.37
C ASP A 162 -5.89 34.71 -23.70
N VAL A 163 -6.23 34.55 -22.41
CA VAL A 163 -6.96 35.55 -21.63
C VAL A 163 -6.16 36.84 -21.48
N VAL A 164 -4.87 36.73 -21.16
CA VAL A 164 -3.97 37.88 -21.06
C VAL A 164 -3.90 38.62 -22.41
N GLN A 165 -3.72 37.90 -23.51
CA GLN A 165 -3.66 38.50 -24.84
C GLN A 165 -4.98 39.17 -25.23
N GLY A 166 -6.12 38.53 -24.97
CA GLY A 166 -7.43 39.13 -25.22
C GLY A 166 -7.68 40.41 -24.44
N LEU A 167 -7.18 40.51 -23.20
CA LEU A 167 -7.25 41.74 -22.40
C LEU A 167 -6.35 42.84 -22.98
N VAL A 168 -5.13 42.49 -23.41
CA VAL A 168 -4.22 43.42 -24.09
C VAL A 168 -4.85 43.98 -25.36
N ASP A 169 -5.39 43.11 -26.21
CA ASP A 169 -6.03 43.50 -27.47
C ASP A 169 -7.26 44.39 -27.23
N ALA A 170 -8.05 44.07 -26.20
CA ALA A 170 -9.20 44.89 -25.81
C ALA A 170 -8.78 46.27 -25.32
N ILE A 171 -7.75 46.37 -24.46
CA ILE A 171 -7.20 47.64 -23.97
C ILE A 171 -6.74 48.49 -25.16
N ALA A 172 -5.94 47.93 -26.07
CA ALA A 172 -5.48 48.61 -27.26
C ALA A 172 -6.66 49.10 -28.13
N GLY A 173 -7.70 48.29 -28.28
CA GLY A 173 -8.93 48.66 -28.98
C GLY A 173 -9.64 49.87 -28.35
N TYR A 174 -9.80 49.91 -27.02
CA TYR A 174 -10.41 51.03 -26.31
C TYR A 174 -9.54 52.29 -26.34
N GLU A 175 -8.23 52.17 -26.22
CA GLU A 175 -7.30 53.30 -26.32
C GLU A 175 -7.33 53.92 -27.72
N ALA A 176 -7.37 53.09 -28.78
CA ALA A 176 -7.55 53.56 -30.15
C ALA A 176 -8.90 54.25 -30.37
N GLN A 177 -9.99 53.71 -29.79
CA GLN A 177 -11.31 54.34 -29.83
C GLN A 177 -11.32 55.70 -29.12
N ALA A 178 -10.65 55.80 -27.97
CA ALA A 178 -10.52 57.06 -27.23
C ALA A 178 -9.77 58.12 -28.06
N ALA A 179 -8.63 57.75 -28.64
CA ALA A 179 -7.84 58.64 -29.50
C ALA A 179 -8.64 59.13 -30.71
N LYS A 180 -9.36 58.24 -31.38
CA LYS A 180 -10.22 58.60 -32.53
C LYS A 180 -11.37 59.53 -32.13
N ALA A 181 -12.02 59.28 -30.99
CA ALA A 181 -13.10 60.12 -30.50
C ALA A 181 -12.62 61.53 -30.13
N GLU A 182 -11.43 61.63 -29.54
CA GLU A 182 -10.82 62.92 -29.18
C GLU A 182 -10.41 63.72 -30.42
N ALA A 183 -9.80 63.09 -31.42
CA ALA A 183 -9.49 63.72 -32.71
C ALA A 183 -10.74 64.24 -33.43
N ALA A 184 -11.90 63.62 -33.20
CA ALA A 184 -13.19 64.05 -33.71
C ALA A 184 -13.91 65.10 -32.83
N GLY A 185 -13.27 65.58 -31.76
CA GLY A 185 -13.84 66.56 -30.82
C GLY A 185 -14.91 65.98 -29.88
N ASN A 186 -15.12 64.67 -29.85
CA ASN A 186 -16.12 64.02 -28.99
C ASN A 186 -15.49 63.59 -27.65
N THR A 187 -15.34 64.56 -26.76
CA THR A 187 -14.68 64.39 -25.45
C THR A 187 -15.36 63.40 -24.53
N SER A 188 -16.70 63.37 -24.51
CA SER A 188 -17.48 62.42 -23.70
C SER A 188 -17.20 60.98 -24.10
N LYS A 189 -17.27 60.68 -25.40
CA LYS A 189 -16.97 59.34 -25.93
C LYS A 189 -15.52 58.93 -25.69
N ALA A 190 -14.58 59.86 -25.81
CA ALA A 190 -13.17 59.61 -25.51
C ALA A 190 -12.96 59.23 -24.03
N LYS A 191 -13.61 59.93 -23.10
CA LYS A 191 -13.55 59.64 -21.66
C LYS A 191 -14.08 58.24 -21.34
N THR A 192 -15.26 57.88 -21.85
CA THR A 192 -15.85 56.54 -21.61
C THR A 192 -14.96 55.41 -22.13
N ALA A 193 -14.33 55.58 -23.30
CA ALA A 193 -13.41 54.59 -23.85
C ALA A 193 -12.13 54.46 -23.00
N ARG A 194 -11.59 55.56 -22.46
CA ARG A 194 -10.46 55.53 -21.51
C ARG A 194 -10.82 54.80 -20.23
N GLU A 195 -11.96 55.11 -19.63
CA GLU A 195 -12.42 54.42 -18.41
C GLU A 195 -12.59 52.91 -18.64
N ALA A 196 -13.09 52.52 -19.82
CA ALA A 196 -13.19 51.13 -20.22
C ALA A 196 -11.81 50.44 -20.39
N ALA A 197 -10.80 51.16 -20.88
CA ALA A 197 -9.42 50.66 -20.97
C ALA A 197 -8.81 50.50 -19.56
N GLU A 198 -8.94 51.51 -18.70
CA GLU A 198 -8.42 51.49 -17.33
C GLU A 198 -9.04 50.35 -16.49
N ALA A 199 -10.36 50.15 -16.59
CA ALA A 199 -11.01 49.03 -15.93
C ALA A 199 -10.40 47.68 -16.34
N ARG A 200 -10.03 47.52 -17.62
CA ARG A 200 -9.40 46.29 -18.13
C ARG A 200 -7.94 46.14 -17.74
N LYS A 201 -7.21 47.24 -17.51
CA LYS A 201 -5.83 47.19 -16.99
C LYS A 201 -5.78 46.54 -15.60
N VAL A 202 -6.79 46.79 -14.75
CA VAL A 202 -6.90 46.12 -13.44
C VAL A 202 -7.05 44.61 -13.61
N TRP A 203 -7.87 44.17 -14.56
CA TRP A 203 -8.11 42.74 -14.83
C TRP A 203 -6.90 42.09 -15.47
N LEU A 204 -6.19 42.81 -16.34
CA LEU A 204 -4.93 42.36 -16.95
C LEU A 204 -3.87 42.11 -15.88
N ALA A 205 -3.72 43.03 -14.92
CA ALA A 205 -2.76 42.87 -13.83
C ALA A 205 -3.06 41.61 -13.00
N GLU A 206 -4.33 41.30 -12.75
CA GLU A 206 -4.72 40.09 -12.02
C GLU A 206 -4.50 38.82 -12.84
N ALA A 207 -4.86 38.83 -14.13
CA ALA A 207 -4.60 37.71 -15.03
C ALA A 207 -3.10 37.42 -15.18
N GLN A 208 -2.25 38.45 -15.21
CA GLN A 208 -0.79 38.31 -15.27
C GLN A 208 -0.20 37.70 -13.99
N LYS A 209 -0.74 38.02 -12.82
CA LYS A 209 -0.34 37.36 -11.56
C LYS A 209 -0.70 35.88 -11.60
N GLY A 210 -1.95 35.55 -11.95
CA GLY A 210 -2.37 34.15 -12.07
C GLY A 210 -1.52 33.36 -13.07
N LEU A 211 -1.11 33.98 -14.18
CA LEU A 211 -0.19 33.36 -15.15
C LEU A 211 1.23 33.17 -14.58
N ALA A 212 1.71 34.07 -13.72
CA ALA A 212 3.02 33.95 -13.07
C ALA A 212 3.06 32.81 -12.05
N ASP A 213 1.93 32.48 -11.42
CA ASP A 213 1.82 31.34 -10.49
C ASP A 213 2.06 29.99 -11.20
N PHE A 214 1.75 29.86 -12.49
CA PHE A 214 2.10 28.67 -13.28
C PHE A 214 3.60 28.58 -13.62
N LYS A 215 4.35 29.70 -13.54
CA LYS A 215 5.77 29.77 -13.93
C LYS A 215 6.75 29.68 -12.76
N SER A 216 6.25 29.73 -11.52
CA SER A 216 7.10 29.67 -10.32
C SER A 216 7.43 28.21 -9.97
N ASN A 217 8.70 27.83 -10.20
CA ASN A 217 9.29 26.54 -9.84
C ASN A 217 9.75 26.52 -8.37
#